data_AF-A0A929V243-F1
#
_entry.id   AF-A0A929V243-F1
#
_cell.length_a   1.000
_cell.length_b   1.000
_cell.length_c   1.000
_cell.angle_alpha   90.00
_cell.angle_beta   90.00
_cell.angle_gamma   90.00
#
_symmetry.space_group_name_H-M   'P 1'
#
loop_
_entity.id
_entity.type
_entity.pdbx_description
1 polymer ?
#
loop_
_entity_poly.entity_id
_entity_poly.type
_entity_poly.pdbx_seq_one_letter_code
_entity_poly.pdbx_strand_id
1 'polypeptide(L)'
;MKNLLNFKKILGYYRSGAVAFLLDDGRYAMTNVNYYSKASGGRVEVSTESLRFLRGKEITNNIPDDYEDKIKEILNNSKTKIRVLMD
;
A
#
# COMPACT_ATOMS: atom_id res chain seq x y z
N MET A 1 2.74 4.97 20.73
CA MET A 1 3.49 4.02 19.89
C MET A 1 3.13 4.27 18.43
N LYS A 2 4.09 4.50 17.55
CA LYS A 2 3.83 4.58 16.10
C LYS A 2 3.38 3.18 15.67
N ASN A 3 2.17 3.02 15.14
CA ASN A 3 1.76 1.76 14.53
C ASN A 3 2.71 1.49 13.35
N LEU A 4 3.72 0.65 13.56
CA LEU A 4 4.67 0.28 12.53
C LEU A 4 3.93 -0.61 11.54
N LEU A 5 3.52 -0.04 10.41
CA LEU A 5 2.95 -0.80 9.31
C LEU A 5 4.11 -1.45 8.56
N ASN A 6 4.32 -2.74 8.79
CA ASN A 6 5.35 -3.50 8.09
C ASN A 6 4.78 -4.19 6.85
N PHE A 7 5.45 -4.00 5.72
CA PHE A 7 5.10 -4.64 4.46
C PHE A 7 5.38 -6.14 4.52
N LYS A 8 4.42 -6.96 4.07
CA LYS A 8 4.57 -8.41 3.93
C LYS A 8 4.72 -8.87 2.48
N LYS A 9 3.76 -8.51 1.62
CA LYS A 9 3.78 -8.85 0.18
C LYS A 9 2.81 -8.00 -0.64
N ILE A 10 3.09 -7.83 -1.93
CA ILE A 10 2.13 -7.25 -2.88
C ILE A 10 1.05 -8.29 -3.22
N LEU A 11 -0.20 -7.84 -3.31
CA LEU A 11 -1.34 -8.66 -3.70
C LEU A 11 -1.76 -8.40 -5.15
N GLY A 12 -1.54 -7.19 -5.63
CA GLY A 12 -1.77 -6.80 -7.01
C GLY A 12 -1.63 -5.29 -7.19
N TYR A 13 -1.57 -4.84 -8.43
CA TYR A 13 -1.50 -3.42 -8.76
C TYR A 13 -2.44 -3.05 -9.88
N TYR A 14 -2.69 -1.76 -10.03
CA TYR A 14 -3.55 -1.19 -11.07
C TYR A 14 -2.71 -0.31 -11.98
N ARG A 15 -3.11 -0.18 -13.26
CA ARG A 15 -2.42 0.68 -14.25
C ARG A 15 -2.29 2.15 -13.80
N SER A 16 -3.13 2.59 -12.87
CA SER A 16 -3.04 3.91 -12.23
C SER A 16 -1.85 4.08 -11.27
N GLY A 17 -1.10 3.02 -10.98
CA GLY A 17 -0.04 3.00 -9.96
C GLY A 17 -0.56 2.71 -8.55
N ALA A 18 -1.85 2.41 -8.38
CA ALA A 18 -2.37 1.91 -7.12
C ALA A 18 -1.86 0.48 -6.88
N VAL A 19 -1.36 0.20 -5.68
CA VAL A 19 -0.83 -1.11 -5.30
C VAL A 19 -1.49 -1.56 -4.02
N ALA A 20 -2.13 -2.73 -4.07
CA ALA A 20 -2.69 -3.41 -2.91
C ALA A 20 -1.66 -4.39 -2.35
N PHE A 21 -1.45 -4.38 -1.03
CA PHE A 21 -0.46 -5.20 -0.36
C PHE A 21 -0.95 -5.65 1.02
N LEU A 22 -0.35 -6.73 1.51
CA LEU A 22 -0.59 -7.29 2.83
C LEU A 22 0.43 -6.72 3.81
N LEU A 23 -0.02 -6.41 5.02
CA LEU A 23 0.82 -6.05 6.15
C LEU A 23 1.14 -7.28 7.00
N ASP A 24 2.22 -7.22 7.78
CA ASP A 24 2.63 -8.34 8.65
C ASP A 24 1.57 -8.72 9.68
N ASP A 25 0.81 -7.75 10.16
CA ASP A 25 -0.29 -7.93 11.11
C ASP A 25 -1.59 -8.47 10.48
N GLY A 26 -1.55 -8.84 9.21
CA GLY A 26 -2.68 -9.45 8.49
C GLY A 26 -3.66 -8.45 7.89
N ARG A 27 -3.49 -7.14 8.10
CA ARG A 27 -4.33 -6.11 7.47
C ARG A 27 -3.94 -5.90 6.01
N TYR A 28 -4.91 -5.48 5.22
CA TYR A 28 -4.74 -5.09 3.83
C TYR A 28 -4.47 -3.60 3.75
N ALA A 29 -3.65 -3.19 2.80
CA ALA A 29 -3.37 -1.80 2.55
C ALA A 29 -3.30 -1.48 1.05
N MET A 30 -3.55 -0.23 0.72
CA MET A 30 -3.39 0.28 -0.64
C MET A 30 -2.69 1.64 -0.61
N THR A 31 -1.75 1.83 -1.53
CA THR A 31 -1.08 3.11 -1.78
C THR A 31 -1.01 3.37 -3.27
N ASN A 32 -0.73 4.61 -3.68
CA ASN A 32 -0.37 4.91 -5.06
C ASN A 32 1.12 5.26 -5.15
N VAL A 33 1.89 4.40 -5.81
CA VAL A 33 3.35 4.56 -5.91
C VAL A 33 3.77 5.62 -6.92
N ASN A 34 2.89 5.97 -7.87
CA ASN A 34 3.16 7.01 -8.87
C ASN A 34 2.95 8.43 -8.32
N TYR A 35 2.12 8.59 -7.28
CA TYR A 35 1.86 9.89 -6.63
C TYR A 35 2.65 10.10 -5.35
N TYR A 36 3.65 9.26 -5.09
CA TYR A 36 4.52 9.42 -3.93
C TYR A 36 5.63 10.44 -4.18
N SER A 37 5.90 11.27 -3.16
CA SER A 37 7.08 12.13 -3.10
C SER A 37 7.67 12.09 -1.72
N LYS A 38 9.00 11.98 -1.62
CA LYS A 38 9.75 12.04 -0.36
C LYS A 38 9.41 13.29 0.46
N ALA A 39 9.22 14.43 -0.22
CA ALA A 39 9.00 15.72 0.42
C ALA A 39 7.61 15.87 1.05
N SER A 40 6.58 15.25 0.45
CA SER A 40 5.18 15.33 0.92
C SER A 40 4.68 14.05 1.57
N GLY A 41 5.43 12.95 1.48
CA GLY A 41 4.98 11.61 1.85
C GLY A 41 4.00 11.02 0.83
N GLY A 42 3.44 9.87 1.18
CA GLY A 42 2.37 9.21 0.43
C GLY A 42 1.03 9.21 1.17
N ARG A 43 0.06 8.48 0.63
CA ARG A 43 -1.19 8.14 1.32
C ARG A 43 -1.34 6.62 1.30
N VAL A 44 -1.53 6.05 2.48
CA VAL A 44 -1.80 4.62 2.65
C VAL A 44 -3.16 4.47 3.29
N GLU A 45 -4.03 3.70 2.64
CA GLU A 45 -5.30 3.27 3.21
C GLU A 45 -5.14 1.86 3.75
N VAL A 46 -5.67 1.59 4.94
CA VAL A 46 -5.55 0.29 5.62
C VAL A 46 -6.95 -0.20 6.00
N SER A 47 -7.22 -1.49 5.79
CA SER A 47 -8.48 -2.15 6.13
C SER A 47 -8.24 -3.60 6.57
N THR A 48 -9.12 -4.14 7.40
CA THR A 48 -9.22 -5.58 7.66
C THR A 48 -9.89 -6.35 6.53
N GLU A 49 -10.59 -5.65 5.62
CA GLU A 49 -11.31 -6.23 4.49
C GLU A 49 -10.53 -6.09 3.18
N SER A 50 -10.22 -7.23 2.55
CA SER A 50 -9.51 -7.27 1.27
C SER A 50 -10.33 -6.71 0.10
N LEU A 51 -11.64 -6.93 0.09
CA LEU A 51 -12.56 -6.55 -1.00
C LEU A 51 -12.61 -5.03 -1.24
N ARG A 52 -12.21 -4.22 -0.25
CA ARG A 52 -12.09 -2.77 -0.44
C ARG A 52 -11.04 -2.41 -1.47
N PHE A 53 -9.96 -3.19 -1.56
CA PHE A 53 -8.79 -2.92 -2.41
C PHE A 53 -8.66 -3.89 -3.59
N LEU A 54 -9.16 -5.14 -3.47
CA LEU A 54 -9.08 -6.16 -4.52
C LEU A 54 -10.46 -6.34 -5.14
N ARG A 55 -10.68 -5.72 -6.30
CA ARG A 55 -11.99 -5.67 -6.98
C ARG A 55 -12.02 -6.48 -8.28
N GLY A 56 -11.04 -7.37 -8.48
CA GLY A 56 -10.94 -8.25 -9.65
C GLY A 56 -10.40 -7.57 -10.91
N LYS A 57 -9.79 -6.38 -10.79
CA LYS A 57 -9.15 -5.66 -11.90
C LYS A 57 -7.65 -5.42 -11.68
N GLU A 58 -7.13 -5.90 -10.55
CA GLU A 58 -5.72 -5.88 -10.24
C GLU A 58 -4.94 -6.80 -11.19
N ILE A 59 -3.76 -6.34 -11.56
CA ILE A 59 -2.73 -7.10 -12.26
C ILE A 59 -1.89 -7.78 -11.18
N THR A 60 -1.78 -9.11 -11.26
CA THR A 60 -1.09 -9.94 -10.27
C THR A 60 0.18 -10.57 -10.81
N ASN A 61 0.38 -10.53 -12.13
CA ASN A 61 1.58 -10.97 -12.83
C ASN A 61 2.46 -9.78 -13.22
N ASN A 62 3.76 -10.02 -13.42
CA ASN A 62 4.73 -9.01 -13.86
C ASN A 62 4.69 -7.73 -12.99
N ILE A 63 4.57 -7.89 -11.68
CA ILE A 63 4.65 -6.78 -10.73
C ILE A 63 6.04 -6.13 -10.91
N PRO A 64 6.14 -4.81 -11.11
CA PRO A 64 7.44 -4.15 -11.23
C PRO A 64 8.31 -4.36 -9.99
N ASP A 65 9.57 -4.72 -10.20
CA ASP A 65 10.51 -5.08 -9.12
C ASP A 65 10.71 -3.95 -8.10
N ASP A 66 10.55 -2.69 -8.52
CA ASP A 66 10.74 -1.49 -7.68
C ASP A 66 9.53 -1.16 -6.79
N TYR A 67 8.39 -1.84 -6.95
CA TYR A 67 7.16 -1.52 -6.21
C TYR A 67 7.29 -1.88 -4.73
N GLU A 68 7.97 -2.97 -4.41
CA GLU A 68 8.22 -3.37 -3.02
C GLU A 68 9.02 -2.30 -2.28
N ASP A 69 10.13 -1.85 -2.88
CA ASP A 69 10.98 -0.82 -2.30
C ASP A 69 10.24 0.51 -2.15
N LYS A 70 9.45 0.91 -3.15
CA LYS A 70 8.60 2.11 -3.07
C LYS A 70 7.58 2.01 -1.95
N ILE A 71 6.92 0.86 -1.76
CA ILE A 71 5.96 0.67 -0.67
C ILE A 71 6.67 0.77 0.68
N LYS A 72 7.80 0.09 0.87
CA LYS A 72 8.60 0.18 2.10
C LYS A 72 9.03 1.63 2.37
N GLU A 73 9.44 2.36 1.34
CA GLU A 73 9.81 3.77 1.46
C GLU A 73 8.61 4.63 1.91
N ILE A 74 7.44 4.43 1.30
CA ILE A 74 6.19 5.12 1.67
C ILE A 74 5.83 4.84 3.13
N LEU A 75 5.88 3.59 3.58
CA LEU A 75 5.53 3.20 4.95
C LEU A 75 6.50 3.77 5.99
N ASN A 76 7.79 3.88 5.64
CA ASN A 76 8.82 4.43 6.52
C ASN A 76 8.86 5.97 6.52
N ASN A 77 8.23 6.63 5.56
CA ASN A 77 8.20 8.09 5.49
C ASN A 77 7.28 8.67 6.56
N SER A 78 7.84 9.52 7.43
CA SER A 78 7.11 10.15 8.54
C SER A 78 5.99 11.10 8.12
N LYS A 79 6.00 11.57 6.86
CA LYS A 79 4.98 12.43 6.28
C LYS A 79 3.83 11.64 5.62
N THR A 80 3.97 10.33 5.49
CA THR A 80 2.93 9.49 4.90
C THR A 80 1.67 9.51 5.77
N LYS A 81 0.56 9.84 5.13
CA LYS A 81 -0.75 9.86 5.78
C LYS A 81 -1.35 8.46 5.75
N ILE A 82 -1.51 7.87 6.92
CA ILE A 82 -2.17 6.58 7.09
C ILE A 82 -3.63 6.82 7.47
N ARG A 83 -4.55 6.26 6.69
CA ARG A 83 -5.99 6.27 6.98
C ARG A 83 -6.45 4.83 7.20
N VAL A 84 -6.87 4.52 8.43
CA VAL A 84 -7.54 3.25 8.72
C VAL A 84 -9.02 3.41 8.37
N LEU A 85 -9.52 2.52 7.52
CA LEU A 85 -10.92 2.45 7.15
C LEU A 85 -11.59 1.44 8.10
N MET A 86 -12.53 1.92 8.90
CA MET A 86 -13.42 1.09 9.71
C MET A 86 -14.78 1.02 8.99
N ASP A 87 -15.51 -0.06 9.21
CA ASP A 87 -16.91 -0.18 8.79
C ASP A 87 -17.83 0.76 9.56
#